data_AF-A0A1F7BJL7-F1
#
_entry.id   AF-A0A1F7BJL7-F1
#
_cell.length_a   1.000
_cell.length_b   1.000
_cell.length_c   1.000
_cell.angle_alpha   90.00
_cell.angle_beta   90.00
_cell.angle_gamma   90.00
#
_symmetry.space_group_name_H-M   'P 1'
#
loop_
_entity.id
_entity.type
_entity.pdbx_description
1 polymer ?
#
loop_
_entity_poly.entity_id
_entity_poly.type
_entity_poly.pdbx_seq_one_letter_code
_entity_poly.pdbx_strand_id
1 'polypeptide(L)'
;MIHQSNPQKPTDWSFEVPHEGRPAEDLRNIFHSSSQFREQAGAMLLNMGVSPPIHDARSILTSSDSQDSKRKAAEMIIKSGSNDDLLTVIEYDKRYAEQAWDILKKRNASSSHLSQVMYCAMFAKNTKMETEAWELFTQQNPSNEELEYVVSRCSPQYKTKAAAMLLTQGERE
;
A
#
# COMPACT_ATOMS: atom_id res chain seq x y z
N MET A 1 33.71 55.46 10.64
CA MET A 1 33.34 54.44 11.64
C MET A 1 32.26 53.58 11.03
N ILE A 2 32.54 52.29 10.89
CA ILE A 2 31.68 51.30 10.28
C ILE A 2 31.01 50.54 11.43
N HIS A 3 29.70 50.62 11.57
CA HIS A 3 28.89 49.70 12.39
C HIS A 3 27.75 49.23 11.49
N GLN A 4 28.04 48.20 10.68
CA GLN A 4 27.62 46.81 10.93
C GLN A 4 26.12 46.67 11.13
N SER A 5 25.45 46.43 10.00
CA SER A 5 24.09 45.91 9.92
C SER A 5 23.97 44.64 10.76
N ASN A 6 23.04 44.68 11.73
CA ASN A 6 22.71 43.57 12.59
C ASN A 6 22.04 42.45 11.76
N PRO A 7 22.58 41.23 11.70
CA PRO A 7 21.92 40.13 11.00
C PRO A 7 20.67 39.72 11.79
N GLN A 8 19.51 39.77 11.14
CA GLN A 8 18.26 39.21 11.67
C GLN A 8 18.52 37.74 12.06
N LYS A 9 18.39 37.47 13.36
CA LYS A 9 18.44 36.11 13.91
C LYS A 9 17.34 35.27 13.24
N PRO A 10 17.58 33.96 13.01
CA PRO A 10 16.58 33.09 12.43
C PRO A 10 15.34 33.12 13.32
N THR A 11 14.20 33.40 12.70
CA THR A 11 12.89 33.42 13.35
C THR A 11 12.71 32.11 14.09
N ASP A 12 12.57 32.28 15.40
CA ASP A 12 12.06 31.33 16.36
C ASP A 12 10.85 30.57 15.78
N TRP A 13 11.05 29.30 15.43
CA TRP A 13 9.99 28.38 15.00
C TRP A 13 9.35 27.69 16.21
N SER A 14 9.21 28.40 17.33
CA SER A 14 8.26 28.03 18.39
C SER A 14 6.83 28.33 17.93
N PHE A 15 6.42 27.69 16.83
CA PHE A 15 5.00 27.42 16.62
C PHE A 15 4.63 26.31 17.60
N GLU A 16 4.16 26.72 18.79
CA GLU A 16 3.12 25.97 19.47
C GLU A 16 2.03 25.70 18.43
N VAL A 17 1.99 24.48 17.90
CA VAL A 17 1.06 24.12 16.83
C VAL A 17 -0.33 24.06 17.45
N PRO A 18 -1.29 24.92 17.05
CA PRO A 18 -2.63 24.91 17.63
C PRO A 18 -3.24 23.53 17.44
N HIS A 19 -3.67 22.93 18.56
CA HIS A 19 -4.13 21.54 18.61
C HIS A 19 -5.52 21.28 18.03
N GLU A 20 -6.18 22.26 17.42
CA GLU A 20 -7.45 22.08 16.73
C GLU A 20 -7.47 23.03 15.52
N GLY A 21 -7.55 22.50 14.28
CA GLY A 21 -7.93 23.33 13.13
C GLY A 21 -7.01 23.40 11.90
N ARG A 22 -5.99 22.53 11.72
CA ARG A 22 -5.46 22.36 10.35
C ARG A 22 -6.42 21.48 9.54
N PRO A 23 -6.95 21.95 8.39
CA PRO A 23 -7.68 21.08 7.47
C PRO A 23 -6.85 19.84 7.12
N ALA A 24 -7.49 18.67 7.02
CA ALA A 24 -6.81 17.44 6.60
C ALA A 24 -6.08 17.61 5.26
N GLU A 25 -6.59 18.48 4.39
CA GLU A 25 -5.97 18.85 3.12
C GLU A 25 -4.59 19.48 3.28
N ASP A 26 -4.42 20.43 4.22
CA ASP A 26 -3.12 21.04 4.48
C ASP A 26 -2.11 20.00 4.98
N LEU A 27 -2.55 19.07 5.84
CA LEU A 27 -1.70 17.98 6.32
C LEU A 27 -1.30 17.03 5.19
N ARG A 28 -2.22 16.70 4.27
CA ARG A 28 -1.89 15.91 3.06
C ARG A 28 -0.87 16.63 2.19
N ASN A 29 -1.09 17.92 1.94
CA ASN A 29 -0.18 18.74 1.15
C ASN A 29 1.22 18.76 1.77
N ILE A 30 1.32 18.96 3.09
CA ILE A 30 2.60 18.91 3.81
C ILE A 30 3.23 17.51 3.71
N PHE A 31 2.46 16.43 3.91
CA PHE A 31 2.95 15.06 3.84
C PHE A 31 3.63 14.75 2.50
N HIS A 32 3.02 15.20 1.40
CA HIS A 32 3.55 14.95 0.06
C HIS A 32 4.66 15.92 -0.36
N SER A 33 4.61 17.18 0.07
CA SER A 33 5.52 18.23 -0.43
C SER A 33 6.75 18.49 0.45
N SER A 34 6.70 18.19 1.74
CA SER A 34 7.77 18.54 2.69
C SER A 34 8.39 17.31 3.31
N SER A 35 9.63 16.99 2.93
CA SER A 35 10.40 15.91 3.60
C SER A 35 10.65 16.21 5.07
N GLN A 36 10.85 17.49 5.43
CA GLN A 36 11.10 17.92 6.80
C GLN A 36 9.91 17.67 7.74
N PHE A 37 8.68 17.90 7.25
CA PHE A 37 7.47 17.81 8.06
C PHE A 37 6.59 16.60 7.74
N ARG A 38 7.00 15.75 6.79
CA ARG A 38 6.24 14.58 6.34
C ARG A 38 5.77 13.71 7.48
N GLU A 39 6.69 13.28 8.34
CA GLU A 39 6.37 12.31 9.39
C GLU A 39 5.46 12.91 10.46
N GLN A 40 5.63 14.20 10.77
CA GLN A 40 4.73 14.90 11.70
C GLN A 40 3.33 15.04 11.10
N ALA A 41 3.21 15.41 9.83
CA ALA A 41 1.94 15.52 9.14
C ALA A 41 1.23 14.15 9.03
N GLY A 42 1.97 13.09 8.69
CA GLY A 42 1.46 11.72 8.64
C GLY A 42 0.97 11.24 10.01
N ALA A 43 1.74 11.49 11.07
CA ALA A 43 1.32 11.16 12.43
C ALA A 43 0.07 11.95 12.86
N MET A 44 -0.04 13.22 12.49
CA MET A 44 -1.23 14.03 12.76
C MET A 44 -2.44 13.49 12.02
N LEU A 45 -2.31 13.18 10.71
CA LEU A 45 -3.36 12.56 9.90
C LEU A 45 -3.89 11.32 10.59
N LEU A 46 -3.00 10.40 11.03
CA LEU A 46 -3.36 9.15 11.71
C LEU A 46 -4.16 9.33 13.01
N ASN A 47 -4.07 10.50 13.67
CA ASN A 47 -4.64 10.75 14.99
C ASN A 47 -5.86 11.70 14.99
N MET A 48 -6.37 12.15 13.84
CA MET A 48 -7.44 13.19 13.76
C MET A 48 -8.81 12.80 14.35
N GLY A 49 -8.98 11.63 14.97
CA GLY A 49 -10.21 11.23 15.71
C GLY A 49 -11.42 10.91 14.83
N VAL A 50 -11.57 11.58 13.69
CA VAL A 50 -12.23 11.03 12.50
C VAL A 50 -11.21 10.07 11.91
N SER A 51 -11.57 8.79 11.76
CA SER A 51 -10.68 7.81 11.09
C SER A 51 -10.00 8.51 9.91
N PRO A 52 -8.67 8.58 9.85
CA PRO A 52 -7.99 9.03 8.64
C PRO A 52 -8.67 8.28 7.49
N PRO A 53 -9.17 8.96 6.45
CA PRO A 53 -9.75 8.25 5.33
C PRO A 53 -8.71 7.24 4.88
N ILE A 54 -9.12 6.01 4.60
CA ILE A 54 -8.20 4.89 4.32
C ILE A 54 -7.17 5.26 3.23
N HIS A 55 -7.53 6.20 2.35
CA HIS A 55 -6.62 6.90 1.44
C HIS A 55 -5.34 7.48 2.10
N ASP A 56 -5.47 8.18 3.23
CA ASP A 56 -4.36 8.79 3.95
C ASP A 56 -3.50 7.69 4.61
N ALA A 57 -4.13 6.64 5.17
CA ALA A 57 -3.41 5.47 5.67
C ALA A 57 -2.61 4.80 4.54
N ARG A 58 -3.21 4.60 3.37
CA ARG A 58 -2.54 4.05 2.18
C ARG A 58 -1.32 4.89 1.78
N SER A 59 -1.49 6.21 1.71
CA SER A 59 -0.42 7.15 1.36
C SER A 59 0.74 7.10 2.36
N ILE A 60 0.42 7.00 3.65
CA ILE A 60 1.41 6.88 4.71
C ILE A 60 2.14 5.55 4.63
N LEU A 61 1.44 4.44 4.41
CA LEU A 61 2.02 3.11 4.30
C LEU A 61 3.07 3.03 3.17
N THR A 62 2.77 3.63 2.02
CA THR A 62 3.63 3.59 0.84
C THR A 62 4.80 4.58 0.92
N SER A 63 4.60 5.75 1.53
CA SER A 63 5.51 6.90 1.35
C SER A 63 6.21 7.40 2.62
N SER A 64 5.78 6.98 3.82
CA SER A 64 6.44 7.34 5.07
C SER A 64 7.78 6.61 5.23
N ASP A 65 8.75 7.24 5.90
CA ASP A 65 9.99 6.58 6.32
C ASP A 65 9.87 5.99 7.75
N SER A 66 8.87 6.42 8.51
CA SER A 66 8.61 5.96 9.87
C SER A 66 7.95 4.57 9.88
N GLN A 67 8.66 3.60 10.45
CA GLN A 67 8.14 2.24 10.65
C GLN A 67 6.90 2.20 11.56
N ASP A 68 6.80 3.12 12.50
CA ASP A 68 5.64 3.26 13.39
C ASP A 68 4.43 3.82 12.66
N SER A 69 4.61 4.83 11.80
CA SER A 69 3.55 5.38 10.97
C SER A 69 3.03 4.33 9.99
N LYS A 70 3.94 3.59 9.33
CA LYS A 70 3.57 2.46 8.46
C LYS A 70 2.78 1.39 9.20
N ARG A 71 3.23 1.01 10.40
CA ARG A 71 2.54 0.02 11.24
C ARG A 71 1.10 0.47 11.54
N LYS A 72 0.91 1.70 12.03
CA LYS A 72 -0.42 2.24 12.35
C LYS A 72 -1.31 2.30 11.10
N ALA A 73 -0.75 2.74 9.97
CA ALA A 73 -1.46 2.77 8.70
C ALA A 73 -1.89 1.35 8.24
N ALA A 74 -1.02 0.35 8.35
CA ALA A 74 -1.34 -1.03 8.04
C ALA A 74 -2.46 -1.56 8.97
N GLU A 75 -2.38 -1.36 10.27
CA GLU A 75 -3.41 -1.77 11.23
C GLU A 75 -4.78 -1.18 10.92
N MET A 76 -4.81 0.09 10.51
CA MET A 76 -6.03 0.75 10.06
C MET A 76 -6.62 0.11 8.80
N ILE A 77 -5.78 -0.14 7.79
CA ILE A 77 -6.20 -0.80 6.55
C ILE A 77 -6.72 -2.22 6.82
N ILE A 78 -6.01 -2.98 7.66
CA ILE A 78 -6.43 -4.32 8.09
C ILE A 78 -7.83 -4.29 8.72
N LYS A 79 -8.13 -3.26 9.52
CA LYS A 79 -9.40 -3.13 10.23
C LYS A 79 -10.58 -2.82 9.29
N SER A 80 -10.40 -1.93 8.31
CA SER A 80 -11.54 -1.37 7.56
C SER A 80 -11.25 -0.98 6.10
N GLY A 81 -10.08 -1.30 5.56
CA GLY A 81 -9.73 -1.02 4.16
C GLY A 81 -10.50 -1.90 3.16
N SER A 82 -10.48 -1.50 1.90
CA SER A 82 -10.97 -2.30 0.76
C SER A 82 -10.01 -3.43 0.41
N ASN A 83 -10.35 -4.27 -0.57
CA ASN A 83 -9.44 -5.31 -1.07
C ASN A 83 -8.18 -4.70 -1.72
N ASP A 84 -8.31 -3.57 -2.44
CA ASP A 84 -7.15 -2.84 -2.99
C ASP A 84 -6.23 -2.29 -1.89
N ASP A 85 -6.81 -1.85 -0.77
CA ASP A 85 -6.02 -1.42 0.39
C ASP A 85 -5.25 -2.58 1.00
N LEU A 86 -5.89 -3.75 1.13
CA LEU A 86 -5.23 -4.95 1.64
C LEU A 86 -4.11 -5.42 0.71
N LEU A 87 -4.27 -5.31 -0.62
CA LEU A 87 -3.18 -5.55 -1.57
C LEU A 87 -1.99 -4.62 -1.31
N THR A 88 -2.26 -3.34 -1.03
CA THR A 88 -1.20 -2.38 -0.68
C THR A 88 -0.44 -2.83 0.59
N VAL A 89 -1.14 -3.39 1.59
CA VAL A 89 -0.49 -3.96 2.78
C VAL A 89 0.40 -5.16 2.42
N ILE A 90 -0.06 -6.06 1.56
CA ILE A 90 0.74 -7.21 1.11
C ILE A 90 2.01 -6.76 0.40
N GLU A 91 1.92 -5.73 -0.45
CA GLU A 91 3.04 -5.22 -1.23
C GLU A 91 4.07 -4.47 -0.37
N TYR A 92 3.62 -3.60 0.55
CA TYR A 92 4.50 -2.65 1.24
C TYR A 92 4.82 -3.02 2.69
N ASP A 93 4.12 -3.96 3.33
CA ASP A 93 4.36 -4.31 4.73
C ASP A 93 4.39 -5.83 5.00
N LYS A 94 5.61 -6.36 5.02
CA LYS A 94 5.88 -7.78 5.30
C LYS A 94 5.35 -8.24 6.67
N ARG A 95 5.17 -7.35 7.64
CA ARG A 95 4.70 -7.71 8.99
C ARG A 95 3.22 -8.08 8.97
N TYR A 96 2.44 -7.41 8.12
CA TYR A 96 0.99 -7.57 8.03
C TYR A 96 0.53 -8.30 6.76
N ALA A 97 1.45 -8.65 5.85
CA ALA A 97 1.11 -9.30 4.59
C ALA A 97 0.28 -10.59 4.75
N GLU A 98 0.65 -11.48 5.66
CA GLU A 98 -0.12 -12.72 5.94
C GLU A 98 -1.52 -12.41 6.48
N GLN A 99 -1.63 -11.42 7.38
CA GLN A 99 -2.93 -11.03 7.93
C GLN A 99 -3.83 -10.39 6.87
N ALA A 100 -3.27 -9.54 6.00
CA ALA A 100 -3.99 -8.96 4.88
C ALA A 100 -4.46 -10.04 3.90
N TRP A 101 -3.60 -11.04 3.63
CA TRP A 101 -3.94 -12.19 2.80
C TRP A 101 -5.09 -13.01 3.37
N ASP A 102 -5.05 -13.33 4.66
CA ASP A 102 -6.13 -14.06 5.33
C ASP A 102 -7.48 -13.33 5.29
N ILE A 103 -7.46 -11.99 5.31
CA ILE A 103 -8.67 -11.18 5.15
C ILE A 103 -9.14 -11.19 3.69
N LEU A 104 -8.24 -11.02 2.72
CA LEU A 104 -8.57 -11.07 1.29
C LEU A 104 -9.22 -12.40 0.89
N LYS A 105 -8.69 -13.54 1.38
CA LYS A 105 -9.29 -14.87 1.17
C LYS A 105 -10.75 -14.92 1.64
N LYS A 106 -11.03 -14.37 2.81
CA LYS A 106 -12.39 -14.36 3.40
C LYS A 106 -13.36 -13.42 2.67
N ARG A 107 -12.84 -12.42 1.95
CA ARG A 107 -13.63 -11.42 1.22
C ARG A 107 -13.85 -11.75 -0.25
N ASN A 108 -13.52 -12.97 -0.67
CA ASN A 108 -13.66 -13.43 -2.05
C ASN A 108 -12.98 -12.47 -3.05
N ALA A 109 -11.68 -12.25 -2.87
CA ALA A 109 -10.87 -11.43 -3.76
C ALA A 109 -11.01 -11.88 -5.23
N SER A 110 -11.06 -10.92 -6.17
CA SER A 110 -11.21 -11.26 -7.60
C SER A 110 -9.92 -11.86 -8.18
N SER A 111 -10.01 -12.52 -9.32
CA SER A 111 -8.89 -13.02 -10.11
C SER A 111 -7.79 -11.97 -10.33
N SER A 112 -8.17 -10.72 -10.62
CA SER A 112 -7.22 -9.60 -10.74
C SER A 112 -6.50 -9.29 -9.42
N HIS A 113 -7.18 -9.36 -8.26
CA HIS A 113 -6.50 -9.23 -6.98
C HIS A 113 -5.55 -10.41 -6.73
N LEU A 114 -5.99 -11.63 -7.06
CA LEU A 114 -5.21 -12.85 -6.84
C LEU A 114 -3.93 -12.89 -7.69
N SER A 115 -3.97 -12.45 -8.95
CA SER A 115 -2.78 -12.34 -9.79
C SER A 115 -1.77 -11.31 -9.25
N GLN A 116 -2.25 -10.22 -8.63
CA GLN A 116 -1.41 -9.26 -7.92
C GLN A 116 -0.82 -9.83 -6.63
N VAL A 117 -1.58 -10.62 -5.85
CA VAL A 117 -1.05 -11.34 -4.69
C VAL A 117 0.07 -12.29 -5.10
N MET A 118 -0.11 -13.05 -6.19
CA MET A 118 0.95 -13.94 -6.70
C MET A 118 2.24 -13.17 -7.01
N TYR A 119 2.12 -12.04 -7.70
CA TYR A 119 3.26 -11.16 -7.98
C TYR A 119 3.95 -10.71 -6.68
N CYS A 120 3.19 -10.17 -5.72
CA CYS A 120 3.76 -9.68 -4.46
C CYS A 120 4.43 -10.82 -3.65
N ALA A 121 3.77 -11.97 -3.58
CA ALA A 121 4.26 -13.14 -2.87
C ALA A 121 5.58 -13.67 -3.46
N MET A 122 5.73 -13.65 -4.80
CA MET A 122 7.01 -13.97 -5.46
C MET A 122 8.14 -13.05 -4.98
N PHE A 123 7.95 -11.73 -4.98
CA PHE A 123 8.97 -10.78 -4.52
C PHE A 123 9.30 -10.95 -3.04
N ALA A 124 8.29 -11.27 -2.23
CA ALA A 124 8.45 -11.56 -0.81
C ALA A 124 9.05 -12.95 -0.54
N LYS A 125 9.25 -13.79 -1.56
CA LYS A 125 9.63 -15.22 -1.45
C LYS A 125 8.67 -16.03 -0.57
N ASN A 126 7.39 -15.66 -0.59
CA ASN A 126 6.33 -16.35 0.14
C ASN A 126 5.65 -17.38 -0.76
N THR A 127 6.26 -18.56 -0.89
CA THR A 127 5.79 -19.62 -1.79
C THR A 127 4.42 -20.18 -1.41
N LYS A 128 4.08 -20.16 -0.11
CA LYS A 128 2.77 -20.61 0.38
C LYS A 128 1.66 -19.68 -0.12
N MET A 129 1.79 -18.38 0.12
CA MET A 129 0.82 -17.38 -0.33
C MET A 129 0.68 -17.38 -1.85
N GLU A 130 1.79 -17.50 -2.59
CA GLU A 130 1.77 -17.57 -4.05
C GLU A 130 1.01 -18.81 -4.56
N THR A 131 1.20 -19.96 -3.90
CA THR A 131 0.51 -21.21 -4.25
C THR A 131 -0.98 -21.13 -3.98
N GLU A 132 -1.37 -20.67 -2.79
CA GLU A 132 -2.79 -20.49 -2.44
C GLU A 132 -3.48 -19.48 -3.38
N ALA A 133 -2.80 -18.39 -3.72
CA ALA A 133 -3.33 -17.38 -4.64
C ALA A 133 -3.55 -17.95 -6.05
N TRP A 134 -2.61 -18.77 -6.56
CA TRP A 134 -2.78 -19.45 -7.85
C TRP A 134 -3.98 -20.41 -7.87
N GLU A 135 -4.13 -21.22 -6.81
CA GLU A 135 -5.25 -22.16 -6.70
C GLU A 135 -6.59 -21.44 -6.74
N LEU A 136 -6.72 -20.36 -5.96
CA LEU A 136 -7.93 -19.52 -5.97
C LEU A 136 -8.13 -18.82 -7.31
N PHE A 137 -7.06 -18.34 -7.95
CA PHE A 137 -7.11 -17.64 -9.23
C PHE A 137 -7.68 -18.54 -10.32
N THR A 138 -7.20 -19.78 -10.42
CA THR A 138 -7.66 -20.74 -11.44
C THR A 138 -9.10 -21.20 -11.25
N GLN A 139 -9.62 -21.18 -10.02
CA GLN A 139 -11.03 -21.51 -9.74
C GLN A 139 -12.01 -20.43 -10.23
N GLN A 140 -11.53 -19.22 -10.52
CA GLN A 140 -12.37 -18.09 -10.96
C GLN A 140 -12.46 -17.96 -12.48
N ASN A 141 -11.93 -18.91 -13.25
CA ASN A 141 -11.87 -18.85 -14.72
C ASN A 141 -11.31 -17.51 -15.23
N PRO A 142 -10.01 -17.24 -14.98
CA PRO A 142 -9.39 -15.96 -15.29
C PRO A 142 -9.44 -15.67 -16.79
N SER A 143 -9.51 -14.39 -17.11
CA SER A 143 -9.49 -13.87 -18.48
C SER A 143 -8.10 -14.02 -19.13
N ASN A 144 -8.06 -13.92 -20.46
CA ASN A 144 -6.80 -13.90 -21.21
C ASN A 144 -5.86 -12.78 -20.72
N GLU A 145 -6.39 -11.57 -20.45
CA GLU A 145 -5.60 -10.44 -19.92
C GLU A 145 -4.97 -10.77 -18.57
N GLU A 146 -5.72 -11.41 -17.67
CA GLU A 146 -5.20 -11.81 -16.36
C GLU A 146 -4.15 -12.93 -16.46
N LEU A 147 -4.32 -13.86 -17.39
CA LEU A 147 -3.31 -14.90 -17.65
C LEU A 147 -2.04 -14.30 -18.29
N GLU A 148 -2.16 -13.35 -19.22
CA GLU A 148 -1.04 -12.61 -19.79
C GLU A 148 -0.27 -11.84 -18.72
N TYR A 149 -0.97 -11.25 -17.74
CA TYR A 149 -0.35 -10.64 -16.58
C TYR A 149 0.50 -11.66 -15.80
N VAL A 150 -0.02 -12.87 -15.53
CA VAL A 150 0.74 -13.92 -14.83
C VAL A 150 1.96 -14.37 -15.64
N VAL A 151 1.83 -14.56 -16.96
CA VAL A 151 2.95 -14.92 -17.86
C VAL A 151 4.05 -13.87 -17.84
N SER A 152 3.70 -12.58 -17.79
CA SER A 152 4.68 -11.50 -17.82
C SER A 152 5.33 -11.25 -16.45
N ARG A 153 4.58 -11.39 -15.34
CA ARG A 153 5.00 -10.86 -14.03
C ARG A 153 5.32 -11.88 -12.93
N CYS A 154 4.77 -13.10 -12.96
CA CYS A 154 4.85 -14.02 -11.81
C CYS A 154 6.01 -15.03 -11.88
N SER A 155 6.14 -15.94 -10.90
CA SER A 155 7.23 -16.92 -10.88
C SER A 155 7.23 -17.83 -12.11
N PRO A 156 8.40 -18.31 -12.59
CA PRO A 156 8.51 -19.13 -13.79
C PRO A 156 7.53 -20.31 -13.85
N GLN A 157 7.28 -20.99 -12.73
CA GLN A 157 6.34 -22.10 -12.66
C GLN A 157 4.90 -21.70 -13.00
N TYR A 158 4.45 -20.51 -12.59
CA TYR A 158 3.11 -20.01 -12.88
C TYR A 158 3.03 -19.36 -14.26
N LYS A 159 4.14 -18.80 -14.77
CA LYS A 159 4.22 -18.37 -16.17
C LYS A 159 3.94 -19.52 -17.13
N THR A 160 4.61 -20.67 -16.92
CA THR A 160 4.39 -21.86 -17.75
C THR A 160 2.95 -22.37 -17.64
N LYS A 161 2.38 -22.40 -16.44
CA LYS A 161 0.98 -22.83 -16.23
C LYS A 161 -0.02 -21.88 -16.89
N ALA A 162 0.15 -20.57 -16.74
CA ALA A 162 -0.72 -19.56 -17.36
C ALA A 162 -0.62 -19.57 -18.89
N ALA A 163 0.58 -19.74 -19.45
CA ALA A 163 0.77 -19.89 -20.89
C ALA A 163 0.06 -21.13 -21.44
N ALA A 164 0.13 -22.26 -20.73
CA ALA A 164 -0.62 -23.46 -21.10
C ALA A 164 -2.14 -23.22 -21.05
N MET A 165 -2.63 -22.51 -20.04
CA MET A 165 -4.06 -22.14 -19.96
C MET A 165 -4.48 -21.27 -21.14
N LEU A 166 -3.73 -20.22 -21.49
CA LEU A 166 -4.00 -19.35 -22.65
C LEU A 166 -4.14 -20.13 -23.96
N LEU A 167 -3.22 -21.07 -24.21
CA LEU A 167 -3.26 -21.90 -25.42
C LEU A 167 -4.54 -22.74 -25.48
N THR A 168 -4.99 -23.27 -24.34
CA THR A 168 -6.20 -24.10 -24.29
C THR A 168 -7.51 -23.31 -24.25
N GLN A 169 -7.49 -22.06 -23.77
CA GLN A 169 -8.65 -21.18 -23.77
C GLN A 169 -8.93 -20.65 -25.18
N GLY A 170 -7.88 -20.29 -25.95
CA GLY A 170 -8.01 -19.85 -27.34
C GLY A 170 -8.51 -20.92 -28.31
N GLU A 171 -8.51 -22.20 -27.92
CA GLU A 171 -9.07 -23.31 -28.70
C GLU A 171 -10.58 -23.51 -28.48
N ARG A 172 -11.22 -22.75 -27.57
CA ARG A 172 -12.64 -22.89 -27.19
C ARG A 172 -13.55 -21.77 -27.67
N GLU A 173 -13.01 -20.77 -28.38
CA GLU A 173 -13.75 -19.69 -29.04
C GLU A 173 -14.06 -20.02 -30.50
#